data_AF-X1CV95-F1
#
_entry.id   AF-X1CV95-F1
#
_cell.length_a   1.000
_cell.length_b   1.000
_cell.length_c   1.000
_cell.angle_alpha   90.00
_cell.angle_beta   90.00
_cell.angle_gamma   90.00
#
_symmetry.space_group_name_H-M   'P 1'
#
loop_
_entity.id
_entity.type
_entity.pdbx_description
1 polymer ?
#
loop_
_entity_poly.entity_id
_entity_poly.type
_entity_poly.pdbx_seq_one_letter_code
_entity_poly.pdbx_strand_id
1 'polypeptide(L)'
;INPNLIGEQKSAFVVEWAIWIQIYLLFSIALLLITGFLFARASLKADQADVRIKGIFLLIAFVSFTVATVIDVIGADNPTEITILLARIFLIFSSLCFYIGYTLPKFVKNRFIKE
;
A
#
# COMPACT_ATOMS: atom_id res chain seq x y z
N ILE A 1 19.90 -4.29 -23.99
CA ILE A 1 19.59 -3.40 -22.84
C ILE A 1 20.51 -3.82 -21.71
N ASN A 2 21.24 -2.91 -21.07
CA ASN A 2 22.12 -3.27 -19.95
C ASN A 2 21.27 -3.48 -18.68
N PRO A 3 21.16 -4.70 -18.13
CA PRO A 3 20.28 -5.01 -16.99
C PRO A 3 20.67 -4.26 -15.71
N ASN A 4 21.94 -3.81 -15.60
CA ASN A 4 22.43 -3.03 -14.47
C ASN A 4 21.75 -1.66 -14.31
N LEU A 5 21.03 -1.19 -15.34
CA LEU A 5 20.27 0.06 -15.29
C LEU A 5 18.87 -0.10 -14.67
N ILE A 6 18.43 -1.34 -14.41
CA ILE A 6 17.10 -1.64 -13.88
C ILE A 6 17.25 -2.29 -12.50
N GLY A 7 17.83 -3.49 -12.46
CA GLY A 7 18.00 -4.25 -11.22
C GLY A 7 18.30 -5.72 -11.48
N GLU A 8 18.73 -6.43 -10.43
CA GLU A 8 19.04 -7.85 -10.43
C GLU A 8 18.22 -8.58 -9.36
N GLN A 9 17.67 -9.74 -9.70
CA GLN A 9 16.98 -10.58 -8.73
C GLN A 9 18.00 -11.38 -7.91
N LYS A 10 18.14 -11.04 -6.62
CA LYS A 10 19.09 -11.71 -5.71
C LYS A 10 18.53 -12.99 -5.11
N SER A 11 17.22 -13.07 -4.93
CA SER A 11 16.54 -14.28 -4.45
C SER A 11 15.11 -14.35 -4.97
N ALA A 12 14.40 -15.45 -4.69
CA ALA A 12 12.98 -15.58 -5.04
C ALA A 12 12.10 -14.43 -4.49
N PHE A 13 12.56 -13.73 -3.45
CA PHE A 13 11.78 -12.71 -2.75
C PHE A 13 12.45 -11.33 -2.67
N VAL A 14 13.71 -11.20 -3.10
CA VAL A 14 14.50 -9.96 -2.99
C VAL A 14 15.03 -9.54 -4.36
N VAL A 15 14.76 -8.28 -4.73
CA VAL A 15 15.26 -7.64 -5.94
C VAL A 15 16.12 -6.46 -5.53
N GLU A 16 17.35 -6.43 -6.05
CA GLU A 16 18.24 -5.30 -5.89
C GLU A 16 18.03 -4.33 -7.05
N TRP A 17 17.40 -3.20 -6.76
CA TRP A 17 17.10 -2.17 -7.76
C TRP A 17 18.27 -1.20 -7.91
N ALA A 18 18.49 -0.73 -9.14
CA ALA A 18 19.45 0.35 -9.38
C ALA A 18 19.03 1.63 -8.63
N ILE A 19 20.00 2.46 -8.23
CA ILE A 19 19.77 3.66 -7.41
C ILE A 19 18.71 4.60 -7.99
N TRP A 20 18.68 4.78 -9.31
CA TRP A 20 17.70 5.64 -9.98
C TRP A 20 16.27 5.09 -9.90
N ILE A 21 16.12 3.76 -9.93
CA ILE A 21 14.83 3.09 -9.73
C ILE A 21 14.39 3.25 -8.27
N GLN A 22 15.31 3.12 -7.31
CA GLN A 22 14.99 3.34 -5.90
C GLN A 22 14.49 4.77 -5.64
N ILE A 23 15.14 5.79 -6.21
CA ILE A 23 14.70 7.20 -6.12
C ILE A 23 13.30 7.37 -6.73
N TYR A 24 13.07 6.81 -7.92
CA TYR A 24 11.76 6.87 -8.58
C TYR A 24 10.66 6.19 -7.75
N LEU A 25 10.95 5.02 -7.18
CA LEU A 25 10.02 4.29 -6.32
C LEU A 25 9.71 5.09 -5.05
N LEU A 26 10.73 5.67 -4.40
CA LEU A 26 10.55 6.49 -3.21
C LEU A 26 9.67 7.71 -3.50
N PHE A 27 9.92 8.40 -4.63
CA PHE A 27 9.07 9.51 -5.06
C PHE A 27 7.64 9.06 -5.36
N SER A 28 7.47 7.93 -6.04
CA SER A 28 6.16 7.36 -6.35
C SER A 28 5.37 7.01 -5.09
N ILE A 29 6.03 6.41 -4.09
CA ILE A 29 5.44 6.11 -2.78
C ILE A 29 5.06 7.40 -2.06
N ALA A 30 5.94 8.40 -2.02
CA ALA A 30 5.64 9.68 -1.39
C ALA A 30 4.43 10.36 -2.03
N LEU A 31 4.37 10.40 -3.37
CA LEU A 31 3.25 10.96 -4.12
C LEU A 31 1.96 10.19 -3.82
N LEU A 32 2.01 8.85 -3.88
CA LEU A 32 0.86 7.99 -3.59
C LEU A 32 0.34 8.20 -2.17
N LEU A 33 1.23 8.31 -1.18
CA LEU A 33 0.83 8.53 0.21
C LEU A 33 0.23 9.92 0.40
N ILE A 34 0.89 10.98 -0.06
CA ILE A 34 0.38 12.35 0.10
C ILE A 34 -0.99 12.49 -0.57
N THR A 35 -1.11 12.08 -1.83
CA THR A 35 -2.39 12.16 -2.56
C THR A 35 -3.44 11.24 -1.98
N GLY A 36 -3.05 10.04 -1.58
CA GLY A 36 -3.91 9.05 -0.93
C GLY A 36 -4.50 9.52 0.39
N PHE A 37 -3.68 10.09 1.27
CA PHE A 37 -4.13 10.67 2.54
C PHE A 37 -5.06 11.87 2.32
N LEU A 38 -4.77 12.74 1.34
CA LEU A 38 -5.66 13.84 0.98
C LEU A 38 -7.01 13.32 0.47
N PHE A 39 -7.00 12.31 -0.39
CA PHE A 39 -8.21 11.69 -0.94
C PHE A 39 -9.04 10.98 0.15
N ALA A 40 -8.39 10.22 1.02
CA ALA A 40 -9.06 9.56 2.14
C ALA A 40 -9.66 10.59 3.11
N ARG A 41 -8.92 11.65 3.45
CA ARG A 41 -9.40 12.74 4.31
C ARG A 41 -10.59 13.47 3.71
N ALA A 42 -10.59 13.73 2.41
CA ALA A 42 -11.74 14.34 1.73
C ALA A 42 -12.96 13.40 1.75
N SER A 43 -12.75 12.10 1.48
CA SER A 43 -13.80 11.09 1.51
C SER A 43 -14.43 10.94 2.90
N LEU A 44 -13.64 11.04 3.97
CA LEU A 44 -14.13 10.99 5.36
C LEU A 44 -15.04 12.16 5.73
N LYS A 45 -14.89 13.30 5.05
CA LYS A 45 -15.70 14.50 5.27
C LYS A 45 -16.96 14.55 4.39
N ALA A 46 -17.17 13.57 3.52
CA ALA A 46 -18.33 13.54 2.65
C ALA A 46 -19.64 13.25 3.44
N ASP A 47 -20.73 13.87 3.02
CA ASP A 47 -22.06 13.67 3.62
C ASP A 47 -22.62 12.27 3.34
N GLN A 48 -22.25 11.69 2.19
CA GLN A 48 -22.68 10.36 1.78
C GLN A 48 -21.95 9.29 2.60
N ALA A 49 -22.72 8.46 3.33
CA ALA A 49 -22.18 7.39 4.16
C ALA A 49 -21.30 6.39 3.39
N ASP A 50 -21.68 6.06 2.15
CA ASP A 50 -20.89 5.21 1.22
C ASP A 50 -19.47 5.75 1.04
N VAL A 51 -19.35 7.05 0.75
CA VAL A 51 -18.07 7.73 0.50
C VAL A 51 -17.23 7.80 1.78
N ARG A 52 -17.88 8.04 2.92
CA ARG A 52 -17.19 8.07 4.22
C ARG A 52 -16.56 6.72 4.57
N ILE A 53 -17.28 5.62 4.39
CA ILE A 53 -16.77 4.27 4.67
C ILE A 53 -15.62 3.91 3.72
N LYS A 54 -15.77 4.23 2.43
CA LYS A 54 -14.66 4.11 1.46
C LYS A 54 -13.41 4.83 1.95
N GLY A 55 -13.57 6.07 2.43
CA GLY A 55 -12.49 6.87 3.03
C GLY A 55 -11.79 6.20 4.20
N ILE A 56 -12.53 5.53 5.09
CA ILE A 56 -11.97 4.79 6.24
C ILE A 56 -11.09 3.64 5.74
N PHE A 57 -11.62 2.80 4.84
CA PHE A 57 -10.86 1.66 4.31
C PHE A 57 -9.62 2.09 3.52
N LEU A 58 -9.72 3.18 2.75
CA LEU A 58 -8.58 3.75 2.05
C LEU A 58 -7.51 4.26 3.02
N LEU A 59 -7.91 4.95 4.09
CA LEU A 59 -6.96 5.42 5.10
C LEU A 59 -6.20 4.25 5.74
N ILE A 60 -6.92 3.19 6.13
CA ILE A 60 -6.32 1.96 6.67
C ILE A 60 -5.37 1.34 5.64
N ALA A 61 -5.79 1.27 4.37
CA ALA A 61 -4.97 0.73 3.29
C ALA A 61 -3.65 1.48 3.11
N PHE A 62 -3.68 2.81 3.08
CA PHE A 62 -2.46 3.63 2.95
C PHE A 62 -1.54 3.48 4.16
N VAL A 63 -2.07 3.45 5.38
CA VAL A 63 -1.27 3.22 6.59
C VAL A 63 -0.62 1.84 6.56
N SER A 64 -1.39 0.78 6.28
CA SER A 64 -0.86 -0.59 6.19
C SER A 64 0.15 -0.76 5.05
N PHE A 65 -0.06 -0.10 3.91
CA PHE A 65 0.90 -0.07 2.81
C PHE A 65 2.21 0.60 3.22
N THR A 66 2.12 1.72 3.93
CA THR A 66 3.30 2.44 4.46
C THR A 66 4.09 1.54 5.39
N VAL A 67 3.42 0.87 6.34
CA VAL A 67 4.06 -0.07 7.26
C VAL A 67 4.72 -1.22 6.50
N ALA A 68 4.03 -1.83 5.54
CA ALA A 68 4.59 -2.90 4.71
C ALA A 68 5.88 -2.45 4.00
N THR A 69 5.82 -1.26 3.39
CA THR A 69 6.94 -0.70 2.62
C THR A 69 8.12 -0.35 3.52
N VAL A 70 7.88 0.22 4.70
CA VAL A 70 8.93 0.49 5.69
C VAL A 70 9.60 -0.80 6.15
N ILE A 71 8.83 -1.87 6.41
CA ILE A 71 9.38 -3.19 6.76
C ILE A 71 10.22 -3.74 5.60
N ASP A 72 9.73 -3.66 4.35
CA ASP A 72 10.46 -4.12 3.16
C ASP A 72 11.78 -3.36 2.98
N VAL A 73 11.80 -2.02 3.20
CA VAL A 73 13.01 -1.19 3.08
C VAL A 73 14.01 -1.48 4.19
N ILE A 74 13.57 -1.54 5.45
CA ILE A 74 14.46 -1.84 6.59
C ILE A 74 15.01 -3.27 6.49
N GLY A 75 14.18 -4.21 6.00
CA GLY A 75 14.56 -5.59 5.77
C GLY A 75 15.40 -5.83 4.51
N ALA A 76 15.58 -4.84 3.64
CA ALA A 76 16.27 -5.02 2.36
C ALA A 76 17.77 -5.33 2.53
N ASP A 77 18.44 -4.68 3.49
CA ASP A 77 19.89 -4.84 3.70
C ASP A 77 20.24 -6.20 4.34
N ASN A 78 19.34 -6.74 5.17
CA ASN A 78 19.48 -8.03 5.83
C ASN A 78 18.14 -8.78 5.84
N PRO A 79 17.72 -9.35 4.70
CA PRO A 79 16.40 -9.94 4.55
C PRO A 79 16.30 -11.22 5.39
N THR A 80 15.52 -11.16 6.46
CA THR A 80 15.11 -12.34 7.23
C THR A 80 13.77 -12.86 6.73
N GLU A 81 13.52 -14.16 6.87
CA GLU A 81 12.24 -14.76 6.50
C GLU A 81 11.06 -14.10 7.24
N ILE A 82 11.29 -13.68 8.49
CA ILE A 82 10.30 -13.01 9.33
C ILE A 82 9.95 -11.63 8.79
N THR A 83 10.95 -10.81 8.43
CA THR A 83 10.71 -9.46 7.88
C THR A 83 9.96 -9.53 6.55
N ILE A 84 10.32 -10.49 5.69
CA ILE A 84 9.62 -10.71 4.41
C ILE A 84 8.17 -11.13 4.67
N LEU A 85 7.95 -12.10 5.56
CA LEU A 85 6.61 -12.59 5.88
C LEU A 85 5.72 -11.47 6.44
N LEU A 86 6.23 -10.66 7.35
CA LEU A 86 5.50 -9.53 7.92
C LEU A 86 5.16 -8.48 6.85
N ALA A 87 6.13 -8.08 6.02
CA ALA A 87 5.88 -7.14 4.93
C ALA A 87 4.77 -7.63 3.99
N ARG A 88 4.77 -8.92 3.63
CA ARG A 88 3.75 -9.52 2.77
C ARG A 88 2.37 -9.57 3.41
N ILE A 89 2.27 -9.88 4.71
CA ILE A 89 0.99 -9.85 5.43
C ILE A 89 0.38 -8.44 5.41
N PHE A 90 1.18 -7.41 5.74
CA PHE A 90 0.71 -6.02 5.72
C PHE A 90 0.35 -5.57 4.30
N LEU A 91 1.10 -5.99 3.29
CA LEU A 91 0.84 -5.67 1.89
C LEU A 91 -0.48 -6.31 1.39
N ILE A 92 -0.70 -7.59 1.69
CA ILE A 92 -1.93 -8.30 1.33
C ILE A 92 -3.13 -7.65 2.04
N PHE A 93 -2.99 -7.37 3.33
CA PHE A 93 -4.03 -6.70 4.10
C PHE A 93 -4.37 -5.32 3.52
N SER A 94 -3.34 -4.52 3.19
CA SER A 94 -3.51 -3.23 2.53
C SER A 94 -4.24 -3.37 1.19
N SER A 95 -3.89 -4.36 0.36
CA SER A 95 -4.55 -4.62 -0.92
C SER A 95 -6.04 -4.93 -0.76
N LEU A 96 -6.41 -5.74 0.24
CA LEU A 96 -7.81 -6.01 0.57
C LEU A 96 -8.54 -4.72 0.98
N CYS A 97 -7.92 -3.89 1.81
CA CYS A 97 -8.48 -2.60 2.21
C CYS A 97 -8.60 -1.63 1.03
N PHE A 98 -7.65 -1.60 0.10
CA PHE A 98 -7.75 -0.81 -1.13
C PHE A 98 -8.93 -1.27 -1.99
N TYR A 99 -9.07 -2.58 -2.19
CA TYR A 99 -10.19 -3.13 -2.96
C TYR A 99 -11.54 -2.70 -2.36
N ILE A 100 -11.69 -2.80 -1.03
CA ILE A 100 -12.90 -2.37 -0.33
C ILE A 100 -13.07 -0.84 -0.42
N GLY A 101 -12.00 -0.09 -0.22
CA GLY A 101 -11.99 1.37 -0.23
C GLY A 101 -12.37 1.98 -1.58
N TYR A 102 -11.93 1.39 -2.70
CA TYR A 102 -12.29 1.87 -4.03
C TYR A 102 -13.66 1.35 -4.48
N THR A 103 -13.92 0.05 -4.32
CA THR A 103 -15.10 -0.60 -4.89
C THR A 103 -16.33 -0.53 -3.99
N LEU A 104 -16.14 -0.60 -2.67
CA LEU A 104 -17.19 -0.82 -1.66
C LEU A 104 -18.16 -1.95 -2.05
N PRO A 105 -17.71 -3.22 -1.98
CA PRO A 105 -18.54 -4.34 -2.40
C PRO A 105 -19.82 -4.44 -1.56
N LYS A 106 -20.89 -4.96 -2.16
CA LYS A 106 -22.24 -5.00 -1.57
C LYS A 106 -22.28 -5.60 -0.16
N PHE A 107 -21.50 -6.66 0.10
CA PHE A 107 -21.46 -7.28 1.43
C PHE A 107 -20.86 -6.37 2.51
N VAL A 108 -19.90 -5.51 2.16
CA VAL A 108 -19.35 -4.49 3.07
C VAL A 108 -20.38 -3.39 3.24
N LYS A 109 -20.93 -2.88 2.14
CA LYS A 109 -21.98 -1.85 2.17
C LYS A 109 -23.12 -2.25 3.11
N ASN A 110 -23.68 -3.44 2.93
CA ASN A 110 -24.81 -3.93 3.73
C ASN A 110 -24.46 -4.18 5.21
N ARG A 111 -23.18 -4.38 5.55
CA ARG A 111 -22.75 -4.54 6.95
C ARG A 111 -22.55 -3.22 7.67
N PHE A 112 -22.02 -2.21 6.98
CA PHE A 112 -21.65 -0.92 7.59
C PHE A 112 -22.70 0.16 7.39
N ILE A 113 -23.55 0.02 6.37
CA ILE A 113 -24.65 0.92 6.05
C ILE A 113 -25.91 0.08 6.15
N LYS A 114 -26.56 0.16 7.32
CA LYS A 114 -27.94 -0.27 7.45
C LYS A 114 -28.79 0.85 6.86
N GLU A 115 -29.56 0.52 5.84
CA GLU A 115 -30.75 1.33 5.52
C GLU A 115 -31.69 1.39 6.73
#